data_AF-A0A7N2MZX9-F1
#
_entry.id   AF-A0A7N2MZX9-F1
#
_cell.length_a   1.000
_cell.length_b   1.000
_cell.length_c   1.000
_cell.angle_alpha   90.00
_cell.angle_beta   90.00
_cell.angle_gamma   90.00
#
_symmetry.space_group_name_H-M   'P 1'
#
loop_
_entity.id
_entity.type
_entity.pdbx_description
1 polymer ?
#
loop_
_entity_poly.entity_id
_entity_poly.type
_entity_poly.pdbx_seq_one_letter_code
_entity_poly.pdbx_strand_id
1 'polypeptide(L)'
;MCFDQVLEVDSKNVKALYRRAQAYIQLVDLDLAEQDIKKALEIDPDNRDVKLESKILKEKVREYDKKNAQFYGSIFAKMNKLEQARSAVSSPTPTFINIVFCLDLLL
;
A
#
# COMPACT_ATOMS: atom_id res chain seq x y z
N MET A 1 -21.05 -15.77 4.29
CA MET A 1 -22.33 -15.24 4.80
C MET A 1 -22.63 -13.98 4.02
N CYS A 2 -23.72 -13.96 3.26
CA CYS A 2 -23.99 -12.96 2.23
C CYS A 2 -24.69 -11.74 2.83
N PHE A 3 -23.95 -10.82 3.46
CA PHE A 3 -24.52 -9.56 3.94
C PHE A 3 -25.15 -8.75 2.80
N ASP A 4 -24.65 -8.94 1.57
CA ASP A 4 -25.19 -8.32 0.37
C ASP A 4 -26.65 -8.71 0.12
N GLN A 5 -27.04 -9.97 0.35
CA GLN A 5 -28.44 -10.41 0.21
C GLN A 5 -29.36 -9.71 1.23
N VAL A 6 -28.85 -9.46 2.44
CA VAL A 6 -29.62 -8.73 3.47
C VAL A 6 -29.79 -7.27 3.08
N LEU A 7 -28.76 -6.67 2.47
CA LEU A 7 -28.76 -5.28 2.04
C LEU A 7 -29.52 -5.06 0.72
N GLU A 8 -29.71 -6.10 -0.08
CA GLU A 8 -30.63 -6.08 -1.23
C GLU A 8 -32.09 -6.00 -0.78
N VAL A 9 -32.44 -6.68 0.32
CA VAL A 9 -33.80 -6.64 0.89
C VAL A 9 -34.01 -5.39 1.74
N ASP A 10 -33.02 -5.04 2.57
CA ASP A 10 -33.04 -3.86 3.43
C ASP A 10 -31.68 -3.15 3.41
N SER A 11 -31.56 -2.21 2.48
CA SER A 11 -30.35 -1.39 2.30
C SER A 11 -30.04 -0.47 3.47
N LYS A 12 -30.97 -0.30 4.42
CA LYS A 12 -30.80 0.55 5.61
C LYS A 12 -30.58 -0.26 6.88
N ASN A 13 -30.31 -1.56 6.77
CA ASN A 13 -30.07 -2.39 7.92
C ASN A 13 -28.69 -2.09 8.56
N VAL A 14 -28.70 -1.29 9.62
CA VAL A 14 -27.50 -0.88 10.37
C VAL A 14 -26.69 -2.09 10.86
N LYS A 15 -27.36 -3.16 11.30
CA LYS A 15 -26.68 -4.37 11.79
C LYS A 15 -25.97 -5.13 10.67
N ALA A 16 -26.56 -5.17 9.47
CA ALA A 16 -25.94 -5.80 8.31
C ALA A 16 -24.73 -4.99 7.82
N LEU A 17 -24.87 -3.66 7.72
CA LEU A 17 -23.78 -2.74 7.37
C LEU A 17 -22.62 -2.85 8.36
N TYR A 18 -22.92 -2.85 9.67
CA TYR A 18 -21.92 -3.01 10.73
C TYR A 18 -21.15 -4.33 10.60
N ARG A 19 -21.85 -5.46 10.43
CA ARG A 19 -21.19 -6.77 10.30
C ARG A 19 -20.37 -6.89 9.01
N ARG A 20 -20.83 -6.28 7.90
CA ARG A 20 -20.07 -6.26 6.65
C ARG A 20 -18.82 -5.39 6.77
N ALA A 21 -18.92 -4.22 7.42
CA ALA A 21 -17.76 -3.39 7.73
C ALA A 21 -16.72 -4.12 8.59
N GLN A 22 -17.14 -4.86 9.62
CA GLN A 22 -16.23 -5.69 10.41
C GLN A 22 -15.51 -6.74 9.57
N ALA A 23 -16.21 -7.38 8.62
CA ALA A 23 -15.60 -8.32 7.70
C ALA A 23 -14.56 -7.62 6.80
N TYR A 24 -14.87 -6.45 6.25
CA TYR A 24 -13.93 -5.67 5.45
C TYR A 24 -12.69 -5.22 6.23
N ILE A 25 -12.84 -4.85 7.51
CA ILE A 25 -11.70 -4.54 8.38
C ILE A 25 -10.77 -5.75 8.52
N GLN A 26 -11.32 -6.95 8.68
CA GLN A 26 -10.52 -8.18 8.77
C GLN A 26 -9.85 -8.54 7.43
N LEU A 27 -10.49 -8.23 6.30
CA LEU A 27 -9.93 -8.40 4.96
C LEU A 27 -8.95 -7.29 4.56
N VAL A 28 -8.78 -6.27 5.39
CA VAL A 28 -7.94 -5.08 5.11
C VAL A 28 -8.49 -4.23 3.94
N ASP A 29 -9.77 -4.41 3.60
CA ASP A 29 -10.49 -3.57 2.64
C ASP A 29 -11.05 -2.33 3.34
N LEU A 30 -10.14 -1.49 3.85
CA LEU A 30 -10.47 -0.41 4.76
C LEU A 30 -11.37 0.68 4.13
N ASP A 31 -11.25 0.91 2.83
CA ASP A 31 -12.09 1.88 2.10
C ASP A 31 -13.56 1.43 2.04
N LEU A 32 -13.81 0.14 1.80
CA LEU A 32 -15.15 -0.43 1.78
C LEU A 32 -15.77 -0.45 3.18
N ALA A 33 -14.96 -0.76 4.20
CA ALA A 33 -15.38 -0.67 5.59
C ALA A 33 -15.81 0.76 5.97
N GLU A 34 -15.07 1.78 5.51
CA GLU A 34 -15.42 3.18 5.78
C GLU A 34 -16.78 3.56 5.19
N GLN A 35 -17.04 3.14 3.95
CA GLN A 35 -18.32 3.40 3.29
C GLN A 35 -19.50 2.80 4.05
N ASP A 36 -19.36 1.55 4.51
CA ASP A 36 -20.42 0.86 5.25
C ASP A 36 -20.65 1.48 6.65
N ILE A 37 -19.58 1.85 7.36
CA ILE A 37 -19.68 2.55 8.65
C ILE A 37 -20.32 3.93 8.47
N LYS A 38 -19.95 4.67 7.42
CA LYS A 38 -20.53 5.99 7.14
C LYS A 38 -22.02 5.89 6.87
N LYS A 39 -22.46 4.95 6.03
CA LYS A 39 -23.89 4.68 5.79
C LYS A 39 -24.62 4.30 7.09
N ALA A 40 -24.01 3.45 7.92
CA ALA A 40 -24.58 3.05 9.19
C ALA A 40 -24.78 4.25 10.14
N LEU A 41 -23.82 5.19 10.20
CA LEU A 41 -23.92 6.43 10.99
C LEU A 41 -24.88 7.45 10.39
N GLU A 42 -25.07 7.46 9.07
CA GLU A 42 -26.08 8.30 8.41
C GLU A 42 -27.51 7.85 8.76
N ILE A 43 -27.71 6.55 8.96
CA ILE A 43 -29.01 5.95 9.33
C ILE A 43 -29.25 6.06 10.83
N ASP A 44 -28.26 5.68 11.65
CA ASP A 44 -28.32 5.73 13.11
C ASP A 44 -27.08 6.44 13.67
N PRO A 45 -27.12 7.78 13.75
CA PRO A 45 -25.98 8.57 14.23
C PRO A 45 -25.74 8.42 15.72
N ASP A 46 -26.65 7.83 16.49
CA ASP A 46 -26.45 7.63 17.93
C ASP A 46 -25.95 6.22 18.31
N ASN A 47 -25.78 5.36 17.30
CA ASN A 47 -25.29 4.01 17.51
C ASN A 47 -23.88 3.99 18.11
N ARG A 48 -23.76 3.51 19.36
CA ARG A 48 -22.48 3.44 20.08
C ARG A 48 -21.53 2.41 19.46
N ASP A 49 -22.05 1.30 18.96
CA ASP A 49 -21.25 0.21 18.41
C ASP A 49 -20.60 0.65 17.09
N VAL A 50 -21.37 1.27 16.20
CA VAL A 50 -20.87 1.79 14.92
C VAL A 50 -19.82 2.90 15.15
N LYS A 51 -20.03 3.79 16.14
CA LYS A 51 -19.04 4.80 16.52
C LYS A 51 -17.74 4.20 17.03
N LEU A 52 -17.81 3.12 17.81
CA LEU A 52 -16.63 2.41 18.29
C LEU A 52 -15.87 1.79 17.13
N GLU A 53 -16.57 1.10 16.23
CA GLU A 53 -15.96 0.47 15.05
C GLU A 53 -15.33 1.51 14.12
N SER A 54 -15.93 2.70 13.97
CA SER A 54 -15.34 3.82 13.22
C SER A 54 -13.99 4.26 13.77
N LYS A 55 -13.81 4.23 15.10
CA LYS A 55 -12.51 4.54 15.74
C LYS A 55 -11.49 3.44 15.44
N ILE A 56 -11.89 2.18 15.57
CA ILE A 56 -11.03 1.02 15.28
C ILE A 56 -10.56 1.06 13.82
N LEU A 57 -11.47 1.35 12.88
CA LEU A 57 -11.15 1.51 11.47
C LEU A 57 -10.08 2.58 11.25
N LYS A 58 -10.23 3.77 11.85
CA LYS A 58 -9.26 4.86 11.72
C LYS A 58 -7.87 4.49 12.26
N GLU A 59 -7.82 3.74 13.35
CA GLU A 59 -6.55 3.22 13.88
C GLU A 59 -5.91 2.23 12.92
N LYS A 60 -6.71 1.31 12.34
CA LYS A 60 -6.24 0.35 11.34
C LYS A 60 -5.71 1.01 10.06
N VAL A 61 -6.41 2.02 9.55
CA VAL A 61 -5.96 2.81 8.39
C VAL A 61 -4.60 3.45 8.67
N ARG A 62 -4.46 4.12 9.82
CA ARG A 62 -3.17 4.72 10.22
C ARG A 62 -2.04 3.70 10.36
N GLU A 63 -2.33 2.52 10.92
CA GLU A 63 -1.35 1.45 11.05
C GLU A 63 -0.91 0.93 9.66
N TYR A 64 -1.87 0.74 8.76
CA TYR A 64 -1.63 0.29 7.39
C TYR A 64 -0.80 1.32 6.60
N ASP A 65 -1.16 2.59 6.67
CA ASP A 65 -0.44 3.68 6.00
C ASP A 65 1.00 3.81 6.52
N LYS A 66 1.21 3.68 7.83
CA LYS A 66 2.54 3.71 8.43
C LYS A 66 3.40 2.55 7.93
N LYS A 67 2.85 1.33 7.88
CA LYS A 67 3.56 0.15 7.36
C LYS A 67 3.88 0.31 5.87
N ASN A 68 2.93 0.82 5.09
CA ASN A 68 3.13 1.10 3.67
C ASN A 68 4.23 2.12 3.45
N ALA A 69 4.21 3.25 4.16
CA ALA A 69 5.24 4.29 4.05
C ALA A 69 6.65 3.75 4.37
N GLN A 70 6.77 2.95 5.44
CA GLN A 70 8.03 2.30 5.80
C GLN A 70 8.49 1.29 4.72
N PHE A 71 7.56 0.50 4.20
CA PHE A 71 7.84 -0.46 3.14
C PHE A 71 8.35 0.23 1.88
N TYR A 72 7.64 1.24 1.36
CA TYR A 72 8.05 2.01 0.18
C TYR A 72 9.40 2.72 0.38
N GLY A 73 9.64 3.31 1.55
CA GLY A 73 10.94 3.93 1.87
C GLY A 73 12.10 2.92 1.80
N SER A 74 11.88 1.72 2.36
CA SER A 74 12.90 0.65 2.34
C SER A 74 13.14 0.06 0.94
N ILE A 75 12.09 -0.06 0.12
CA ILE A 75 12.17 -0.52 -1.27
C ILE A 75 12.91 0.51 -2.12
N PHE A 76 12.57 1.80 -1.97
CA PHE A 76 13.20 2.90 -2.71
C PHE A 76 14.71 2.99 -2.41
N ALA A 77 15.09 2.90 -1.14
CA ALA A 77 16.50 2.90 -0.74
C ALA A 77 17.27 1.70 -1.35
N LYS A 78 16.65 0.51 -1.40
CA LYS A 78 17.25 -0.67 -2.05
C LYS A 78 17.38 -0.48 -3.56
N MET A 79 16.37 0.07 -4.23
CA MET A 79 16.40 0.34 -5.67
C MET A 79 17.52 1.30 -6.05
N ASN A 80 17.70 2.40 -5.31
CA ASN A 80 18.78 3.36 -5.56
C ASN A 80 20.16 2.70 -5.39
N LYS A 81 20.33 1.86 -4.35
CA LYS A 81 21.57 1.09 -4.14
C LYS A 81 21.86 0.09 -5.27
N LEU A 82 20.82 -0.54 -5.82
CA LEU A 82 20.94 -1.44 -6.97
C LEU A 82 21.30 -0.69 -8.26
N GLU A 83 20.76 0.51 -8.46
CA GLU A 83 21.10 1.38 -9.59
C GLU A 83 22.55 1.87 -9.52
N GLN A 84 23.02 2.25 -8.33
CA GLN A 84 24.43 2.61 -8.09
C GLN A 84 25.37 1.40 -8.31
N ALA A 85 24.99 0.22 -7.87
CA ALA A 85 25.77 -0.99 -8.10
C ALA A 85 25.80 -1.38 -9.60
N ARG A 86 24.73 -1.15 -10.35
CA ARG A 86 24.65 -1.45 -11.79
C ARG A 86 25.46 -0.48 -12.63
N SER A 87 25.44 0.81 -12.29
CA SER A 87 26.24 1.85 -12.96
C SER A 87 27.74 1.74 -12.67
N ALA A 88 28.12 1.20 -11.50
CA ALA A 88 29.53 0.88 -11.18
C ALA A 88 30.08 -0.31 -12.00
N VAL A 89 29.20 -1.25 -12.41
CA VAL A 89 29.59 -2.45 -13.18
C VAL A 89 29.58 -2.21 -14.70
N SER A 90 28.93 -1.16 -15.20
CA SER A 90 28.90 -0.82 -16.64
C SER A 90 29.98 0.17 -17.09
N SER A 91 31.07 0.33 -16.34
CA SER A 91 32.23 1.04 -16.90
C SER A 91 32.78 0.23 -18.10
N PRO A 92 33.00 0.85 -19.27
CA PRO A 92 33.49 0.12 -20.43
C PRO A 92 34.89 -0.41 -20.10
N THR A 93 35.08 -1.72 -20.24
CA THR A 93 36.40 -2.35 -20.12
C THR A 93 37.39 -1.59 -21.01
N PRO A 94 38.57 -1.18 -20.51
CA PRO A 94 39.61 -0.67 -21.38
C PRO A 94 40.12 -1.84 -22.22
N THR A 95 39.57 -2.00 -23.41
CA THR A 95 40.10 -2.90 -24.43
C THR A 95 41.50 -2.42 -24.79
N PHE A 96 42.52 -3.10 -24.27
CA PHE A 96 43.74 -3.56 -24.94
C PHE A 96 44.49 -2.63 -25.94
N ILE A 97 44.29 -1.32 -25.91
CA ILE A 97 45.06 -0.37 -26.74
C ILE A 97 46.03 0.36 -25.84
N ASN A 98 46.98 -0.40 -25.30
CA ASN A 98 48.28 0.14 -24.94
C ASN A 98 49.29 -0.83 -25.54
N ILE A 99 50.07 -0.36 -26.52
CA ILE A 99 51.44 -0.77 -26.87
C ILE A 99 51.85 -0.25 -28.28
N VAL A 100 50.94 0.01 -29.22
CA VAL A 100 51.37 0.28 -30.62
C VAL A 100 51.73 1.74 -30.92
N PHE A 101 51.20 2.76 -30.24
CA PHE A 101 51.44 4.16 -30.64
C PHE A 101 52.53 4.91 -29.85
N CYS A 102 53.27 4.22 -28.97
CA CYS A 102 54.51 4.77 -28.37
C CYS A 102 55.78 4.33 -29.13
N LEU A 103 55.66 3.49 -30.16
CA LEU A 103 56.83 2.89 -30.84
C LEU A 103 56.87 3.09 -32.37
N ASP A 104 56.07 3.99 -32.94
CA ASP A 104 56.31 4.49 -34.29
C ASP A 104 57.18 5.77 -34.24
N LEU A 105 58.50 5.54 -34.33
CA LEU A 105 59.54 6.32 -35.03
C LEU A 105 59.60 7.84 -34.75
N LEU A 106 60.64 8.46 -34.18
CA LEU A 106 62.09 8.21 -34.19
C LEU A 106 62.72 7.78 -35.52
N LEU A 107 62.14 8.18 -36.66
CA LEU A 107 62.89 8.47 -37.89
C LEU A 107 62.37 9.76 -38.53
#